data_AF-A0A4Q5V9U1-F1
#
_entry.id   AF-A0A4Q5V9U1-F1
#
_cell.length_a   1.000
_cell.length_b   1.000
_cell.length_c   1.000
_cell.angle_alpha   90.00
_cell.angle_beta   90.00
_cell.angle_gamma   90.00
#
_symmetry.space_group_name_H-M   'P 1'
#
loop_
_entity.id
_entity.type
_entity.pdbx_description
1 polymer ?
#
loop_
_entity_poly.entity_id
_entity_poly.type
_entity_poly.pdbx_seq_one_letter_code
_entity_poly.pdbx_strand_id
1 'polypeptide(L)'
;MDWINTSLNLFKAEKPEHFTDFTHCEECEEHDQTLLNATILTIGLEELGNPGWDPICFCNEIGKMYFTPAFVRLSLETVNSEFYFGQFLFHLEHNGENNKYFLACTPAQRRFLAEFIGYMIGSFASEIERNFYTEEALRAYEIWSHS
;
A
#
# COMPACT_ATOMS: atom_id res chain seq x y z
N MET A 1 2.82 6.89 17.85
CA MET A 1 1.51 6.87 17.17
C MET A 1 1.13 5.41 16.97
N ASP A 2 -0.14 5.06 17.09
CA ASP A 2 -0.61 3.72 16.74
C ASP A 2 -0.99 3.72 15.26
N TRP A 3 -0.03 3.37 14.39
CA TRP A 3 -0.19 3.46 12.94
C TRP A 3 -1.31 2.56 12.40
N ILE A 4 -1.45 1.36 12.96
CA ILE A 4 -2.44 0.37 12.52
C ILE A 4 -3.85 0.85 12.90
N ASN A 5 -4.09 1.22 14.16
CA ASN A 5 -5.43 1.68 14.55
C ASN A 5 -5.78 3.04 13.92
N THR A 6 -4.79 3.91 13.70
CA THR A 6 -5.02 5.20 13.02
C THR A 6 -5.41 4.98 11.56
N SER A 7 -4.68 4.13 10.83
CA SER A 7 -5.03 3.79 9.43
C SER A 7 -6.40 3.11 9.33
N LEU A 8 -6.74 2.16 10.21
CA LEU A 8 -8.06 1.52 10.24
C LEU A 8 -9.21 2.54 10.36
N ASN A 9 -9.02 3.59 11.16
CA ASN A 9 -10.03 4.63 11.33
C ASN A 9 -10.08 5.59 10.14
N LEU A 10 -8.92 6.02 9.61
CA LEU A 10 -8.85 6.99 8.52
C LEU A 10 -9.24 6.41 7.16
N PHE A 11 -8.98 5.12 6.93
CA PHE A 11 -9.29 4.42 5.69
C PHE A 11 -10.50 3.50 5.83
N LYS A 12 -11.37 3.76 6.81
CA LYS A 12 -12.60 3.01 6.99
C LYS A 12 -13.46 3.12 5.73
N ALA A 13 -13.56 2.01 5.01
CA ALA A 13 -14.33 1.88 3.78
C ALA A 13 -15.10 0.56 3.78
N GLU A 14 -16.21 0.53 3.04
CA GLU A 14 -16.87 -0.74 2.71
C GLU A 14 -16.00 -1.54 1.75
N LYS A 15 -16.05 -2.86 1.88
CA LYS A 15 -15.32 -3.75 0.97
C LYS A 15 -15.95 -3.63 -0.43
N PRO A 16 -15.16 -3.32 -1.48
CA PRO A 16 -15.66 -3.31 -2.86
C PRO A 16 -16.24 -4.66 -3.28
N GLU A 17 -17.23 -4.62 -4.18
CA GLU A 17 -17.75 -5.82 -4.85
C GLU A 17 -16.69 -6.44 -5.77
N HIS A 18 -15.88 -5.59 -6.42
CA HIS A 18 -14.73 -5.98 -7.21
C HIS A 18 -13.57 -4.98 -7.00
N PHE A 19 -12.37 -5.52 -6.95
CA PHE A 19 -11.10 -4.79 -6.82
C PHE A 19 -10.44 -4.53 -8.17
N THR A 20 -10.63 -5.40 -9.17
CA THR A 20 -10.03 -5.25 -10.51
C THR A 20 -11.11 -5.11 -11.60
N ASP A 21 -10.69 -4.90 -12.85
CA ASP A 21 -11.56 -5.19 -14.01
C ASP A 21 -11.55 -6.70 -14.29
N PHE A 22 -12.32 -7.45 -13.49
CA PHE A 22 -12.37 -8.91 -13.54
C PHE A 22 -12.85 -9.46 -14.91
N THR A 23 -13.41 -8.61 -15.78
CA THR A 23 -13.89 -9.02 -17.11
C THR A 23 -12.84 -8.85 -18.21
N HIS A 24 -11.69 -8.24 -17.90
CA HIS A 24 -10.63 -7.95 -18.86
C HIS A 24 -9.86 -9.20 -19.33
N CYS A 25 -9.41 -10.03 -18.37
CA CYS A 25 -8.69 -11.29 -18.63
C CYS A 25 -8.69 -12.19 -17.38
N GLU A 26 -8.28 -13.45 -17.55
CA GLU A 26 -8.20 -14.45 -16.47
C GLU A 26 -7.33 -13.99 -15.29
N GLU A 27 -6.19 -13.35 -15.56
CA GLU A 27 -5.30 -12.82 -14.51
C GLU A 27 -5.98 -11.74 -13.66
N CYS A 28 -6.77 -10.86 -14.27
CA CYS A 28 -7.53 -9.85 -13.53
C CYS A 28 -8.62 -10.49 -12.66
N GLU A 29 -9.29 -11.53 -13.15
CA GLU A 29 -10.27 -12.31 -12.38
C GLU A 29 -9.61 -13.05 -11.20
N GLU A 30 -8.46 -13.70 -11.40
CA GLU A 30 -7.72 -14.40 -10.34
C GLU A 30 -7.26 -13.44 -9.24
N HIS A 31 -6.74 -12.27 -9.62
CA HIS A 31 -6.37 -11.22 -8.66
C HIS A 31 -7.60 -10.66 -7.92
N ASP A 32 -8.73 -10.48 -8.60
CA ASP A 32 -9.97 -10.05 -7.98
C ASP A 32 -10.43 -11.05 -6.90
N GLN A 33 -10.44 -12.34 -7.23
CA GLN A 33 -10.80 -13.40 -6.30
C GLN A 33 -9.86 -13.48 -5.10
N THR A 34 -8.57 -13.29 -5.32
CA THR A 34 -7.57 -13.24 -4.25
C THR A 34 -7.90 -12.14 -3.25
N LEU A 35 -8.20 -10.93 -3.74
CA LEU A 35 -8.58 -9.79 -2.91
C LEU A 35 -9.96 -9.95 -2.26
N LEU A 36 -10.92 -10.56 -2.96
CA LEU A 36 -12.25 -10.88 -2.44
C LEU A 36 -12.23 -11.95 -1.34
N ASN A 37 -11.28 -12.87 -1.36
CA ASN A 37 -11.13 -13.88 -0.31
C ASN A 37 -10.37 -13.37 0.92
N ALA A 38 -9.75 -12.18 0.83
CA ALA A 38 -8.99 -11.59 1.91
C ALA A 38 -9.71 -10.43 2.62
N THR A 39 -9.24 -10.09 3.82
CA THR A 39 -9.68 -8.92 4.57
C THR A 39 -8.47 -8.11 4.99
N ILE A 40 -8.68 -6.89 5.46
CA ILE A 40 -7.61 -6.02 5.99
C ILE A 40 -6.76 -6.75 7.05
N LEU A 41 -7.39 -7.61 7.86
CA LEU A 41 -6.74 -8.33 8.96
C LEU A 41 -6.12 -9.66 8.53
N THR A 42 -6.59 -10.27 7.43
CA THR A 42 -6.16 -11.61 7.02
C THR A 42 -5.20 -11.62 5.84
N ILE A 43 -5.20 -10.57 5.00
CA ILE A 43 -4.31 -10.50 3.85
C ILE A 43 -2.84 -10.40 4.31
N GLY A 44 -1.97 -11.19 3.68
CA GLY A 44 -0.57 -11.34 4.06
C GLY A 44 0.39 -11.32 2.88
N LEU A 45 1.62 -11.74 3.13
CA LEU A 45 2.66 -11.84 2.10
C LEU A 45 2.41 -12.98 1.13
N GLU A 46 1.64 -14.00 1.50
CA GLU A 46 1.29 -15.09 0.58
C GLU A 46 0.39 -14.57 -0.54
N GLU A 47 -0.55 -13.68 -0.23
CA GLU A 47 -1.41 -13.05 -1.25
C GLU A 47 -0.74 -11.87 -1.96
N LEU A 48 0.13 -11.12 -1.27
CA LEU A 48 0.65 -9.84 -1.77
C LEU A 48 2.14 -9.84 -2.09
N GLY A 49 2.97 -10.48 -1.27
CA GLY A 49 4.42 -10.26 -1.21
C GLY A 49 5.25 -10.82 -2.37
N ASN A 50 4.60 -11.21 -3.48
CA ASN A 50 5.26 -11.63 -4.70
C ASN A 50 5.20 -10.52 -5.74
N PRO A 51 6.27 -9.73 -5.97
CA PRO A 51 6.25 -8.65 -6.95
C PRO A 51 5.96 -9.10 -8.38
N GLY A 52 6.21 -10.38 -8.71
CA GLY A 52 5.86 -10.96 -10.01
C GLY A 52 4.40 -11.38 -10.14
N TRP A 53 3.63 -11.31 -9.06
CA TRP A 53 2.21 -11.65 -8.98
C TRP A 53 1.51 -10.81 -7.90
N ASP A 54 1.63 -9.48 -7.96
CA ASP A 54 1.02 -8.59 -6.97
C ASP A 54 -0.40 -8.19 -7.44
N PRO A 55 -1.49 -8.69 -6.81
CA PRO A 55 -2.86 -8.35 -7.21
C PRO A 55 -3.17 -6.85 -7.06
N ILE A 56 -2.41 -6.10 -6.24
CA ILE A 56 -2.62 -4.67 -6.04
C ILE A 56 -2.24 -3.86 -7.28
N CYS A 57 -1.39 -4.39 -8.17
CA CYS A 57 -1.05 -3.75 -9.45
C CYS A 57 -2.28 -3.52 -10.35
N PHE A 58 -3.26 -4.42 -10.29
CA PHE A 58 -4.52 -4.35 -11.06
C PHE A 58 -5.69 -3.80 -10.24
N CYS A 59 -5.47 -3.58 -8.95
CA CYS A 59 -6.48 -3.07 -8.04
C CYS A 59 -6.82 -1.61 -8.35
N ASN A 60 -8.12 -1.31 -8.37
CA ASN A 60 -8.63 0.04 -8.44
C ASN A 60 -8.32 0.83 -7.15
N GLU A 61 -8.47 2.15 -7.22
CA GLU A 61 -8.01 3.03 -6.13
C GLU A 61 -8.83 2.87 -4.85
N ILE A 62 -10.12 2.55 -4.95
CA ILE A 62 -10.97 2.28 -3.79
C ILE A 62 -10.50 1.02 -3.07
N GLY A 63 -10.11 0.00 -3.83
CA GLY A 63 -9.52 -1.22 -3.31
C GLY A 63 -8.18 -1.00 -2.62
N LYS A 64 -7.31 -0.17 -3.20
CA LYS A 64 -6.04 0.23 -2.56
C LYS A 64 -6.28 0.98 -1.24
N MET A 65 -7.26 1.89 -1.22
CA MET A 65 -7.70 2.56 0.00
C MET A 65 -8.22 1.57 1.05
N TYR A 66 -9.05 0.61 0.65
CA TYR A 66 -9.58 -0.42 1.55
C TYR A 66 -8.45 -1.24 2.19
N PHE A 67 -7.44 -1.65 1.43
CA PHE A 67 -6.31 -2.45 1.95
C PHE A 67 -5.17 -1.63 2.57
N THR A 68 -5.25 -0.29 2.57
CA THR A 68 -4.19 0.57 3.13
C THR A 68 -3.80 0.19 4.57
N PRO A 69 -4.74 -0.10 5.50
CA PRO A 69 -4.35 -0.48 6.84
C PRO A 69 -3.59 -1.83 6.88
N ALA A 70 -3.85 -2.73 5.94
CA ALA A 70 -3.08 -3.96 5.79
C ALA A 70 -1.65 -3.67 5.30
N PHE A 71 -1.49 -2.74 4.34
CA PHE A 71 -0.16 -2.35 3.85
C PHE A 71 0.69 -1.71 4.95
N VAL A 72 0.07 -0.86 5.78
CA VAL A 72 0.71 -0.26 6.96
C VAL A 72 1.14 -1.34 7.94
N ARG A 73 0.24 -2.27 8.27
CA ARG A 73 0.53 -3.39 9.18
C ARG A 73 1.68 -4.25 8.67
N LEU A 74 1.60 -4.71 7.41
CA LEU A 74 2.63 -5.57 6.81
C LEU A 74 3.98 -4.86 6.75
N SER A 75 4.02 -3.58 6.38
CA SER A 75 5.26 -2.80 6.36
C SER A 75 5.98 -2.77 7.71
N LEU A 76 5.23 -2.73 8.82
CA LEU A 76 5.77 -2.76 10.17
C LEU A 76 6.15 -4.18 10.62
N GLU A 77 5.30 -5.16 10.36
CA GLU A 77 5.51 -6.56 10.76
C GLU A 77 6.73 -7.17 10.06
N THR A 78 7.00 -6.79 8.83
CA THR A 78 8.03 -7.41 7.98
C THR A 78 9.27 -6.54 7.81
N VAL A 79 9.42 -5.47 8.60
CA VAL A 79 10.52 -4.48 8.44
C VAL A 79 11.91 -5.12 8.58
N ASN A 80 12.01 -6.23 9.31
CA ASN A 80 13.25 -6.96 9.55
C ASN A 80 13.38 -8.27 8.74
N SER A 81 12.45 -8.54 7.82
CA SER A 81 12.38 -9.79 7.06
C SER A 81 12.16 -9.53 5.57
N GLU A 82 11.04 -9.98 5.00
CA GLU A 82 10.66 -9.88 3.57
C GLU A 82 10.46 -8.43 3.08
N PHE A 83 10.41 -7.46 4.00
CA PHE A 83 10.43 -6.03 3.71
C PHE A 83 9.32 -5.55 2.75
N TYR A 84 8.06 -5.86 3.07
CA TYR A 84 6.88 -5.46 2.29
C TYR A 84 6.78 -3.95 2.01
N PHE A 85 7.38 -3.13 2.87
CA PHE A 85 7.38 -1.68 2.67
C PHE A 85 7.93 -1.27 1.29
N GLY A 86 8.92 -1.99 0.75
CA GLY A 86 9.42 -1.73 -0.60
C GLY A 86 8.36 -1.89 -1.70
N GLN A 87 7.53 -2.93 -1.60
CA GLN A 87 6.41 -3.14 -2.51
C GLN A 87 5.30 -2.11 -2.29
N PHE A 88 5.06 -1.69 -1.06
CA PHE A 88 4.11 -0.60 -0.80
C PHE A 88 4.59 0.72 -1.43
N LEU A 89 5.88 1.03 -1.36
CA LEU A 89 6.47 2.22 -1.99
C LEU A 89 6.24 2.25 -3.50
N PHE A 90 6.36 1.11 -4.19
CA PHE A 90 6.06 1.00 -5.62
C PHE A 90 4.65 1.50 -5.97
N HIS A 91 3.64 1.17 -5.15
CA HIS A 91 2.27 1.68 -5.34
C HIS A 91 2.11 3.16 -5.01
N LEU A 92 2.91 3.67 -4.09
CA LEU A 92 2.88 5.07 -3.64
C LEU A 92 3.56 6.01 -4.65
N GLU A 93 4.60 5.58 -5.36
CA GLU A 93 5.31 6.41 -6.35
C GLU A 93 4.72 6.37 -7.77
N HIS A 94 3.83 5.41 -8.06
CA HIS A 94 3.31 5.16 -9.40
C HIS A 94 2.73 6.42 -10.08
N ASN A 95 3.20 6.76 -11.28
CA ASN A 95 2.78 7.95 -12.05
C ASN A 95 2.96 9.31 -11.34
N GLY A 96 3.78 9.39 -10.29
CA GLY A 96 4.13 10.64 -9.62
C GLY A 96 2.91 11.42 -9.13
N GLU A 97 2.82 12.72 -9.48
CA GLU A 97 1.69 13.59 -9.13
C GLU A 97 0.34 13.13 -9.70
N ASN A 98 0.36 12.31 -10.77
CA ASN A 98 -0.85 11.73 -11.37
C ASN A 98 -1.20 10.36 -10.78
N ASN A 99 -0.59 9.98 -9.65
CA ASN A 99 -0.94 8.75 -8.96
C ASN A 99 -2.44 8.76 -8.61
N LYS A 100 -3.21 7.90 -9.27
CA LYS A 100 -4.66 7.80 -9.07
C LYS A 100 -5.01 7.43 -7.62
N TYR A 101 -4.15 6.67 -6.95
CA TYR A 101 -4.31 6.34 -5.53
C TYR A 101 -4.16 7.58 -4.64
N PHE A 102 -3.17 8.43 -4.94
CA PHE A 102 -3.03 9.74 -4.28
C PHE A 102 -4.25 10.62 -4.54
N LEU A 103 -4.71 10.71 -5.79
CA LEU A 103 -5.85 11.54 -6.18
C LEU A 103 -7.16 11.09 -5.50
N ALA A 104 -7.35 9.77 -5.29
CA ALA A 104 -8.51 9.22 -4.59
C ALA A 104 -8.49 9.49 -3.08
N CYS A 105 -7.31 9.60 -2.46
CA CYS A 105 -7.19 9.88 -1.04
C CYS A 105 -7.64 11.31 -0.67
N THR A 106 -8.28 11.43 0.50
CA THR A 106 -8.55 12.72 1.15
C THR A 106 -7.27 13.38 1.68
N PRO A 107 -7.26 14.71 1.95
CA PRO A 107 -6.09 15.38 2.53
C PRO A 107 -5.60 14.75 3.84
N ALA A 108 -6.52 14.27 4.70
CA ALA A 108 -6.15 13.60 5.95
C ALA A 108 -5.46 12.25 5.73
N GLN A 109 -5.93 11.48 4.74
CA GLN A 109 -5.32 10.20 4.35
C GLN A 109 -3.95 10.40 3.71
N ARG A 110 -3.79 11.43 2.87
CA ARG A 110 -2.49 11.78 2.26
C ARG A 110 -1.47 12.19 3.32
N ARG A 111 -1.88 13.07 4.25
CA ARG A 111 -1.04 13.47 5.39
C ARG A 111 -0.62 12.27 6.23
N PHE A 112 -1.55 11.36 6.53
CA PHE A 112 -1.22 10.15 7.27
C PHE A 112 -0.17 9.30 6.55
N LEU A 113 -0.30 9.10 5.23
CA LEU A 113 0.67 8.33 4.47
C LEU A 113 2.04 9.02 4.41
N ALA A 114 2.08 10.35 4.24
CA ALA A 114 3.33 11.11 4.32
C ALA A 114 4.01 10.96 5.70
N GLU A 115 3.24 11.10 6.79
CA GLU A 115 3.73 10.92 8.16
C GLU A 115 4.23 9.48 8.40
N PHE A 116 3.52 8.49 7.88
CA PHE A 116 3.92 7.08 7.97
C PHE A 116 5.21 6.79 7.19
N ILE A 117 5.33 7.26 5.95
CA ILE A 117 6.56 7.12 5.16
C ILE A 117 7.73 7.81 5.87
N GLY A 118 7.53 9.03 6.37
CA GLY A 118 8.53 9.77 7.15
C GLY A 118 8.95 9.02 8.42
N TYR A 119 8.01 8.37 9.11
CA TYR A 119 8.30 7.51 10.24
C TYR A 119 9.14 6.29 9.85
N MET A 120 8.82 5.62 8.74
CA MET A 120 9.59 4.48 8.24
C MET A 120 11.02 4.90 7.91
N ILE A 121 11.21 6.04 7.21
CA ILE A 121 12.52 6.61 6.90
C ILE A 121 13.31 6.93 8.19
N GLY A 122 12.68 7.61 9.15
CA GLY A 122 13.35 8.04 10.36
C GLY A 122 13.68 6.92 11.34
N SER A 123 12.88 5.85 11.36
CA SER A 123 12.98 4.78 12.36
C SER A 123 13.68 3.51 11.83
N PHE A 124 13.65 3.30 10.51
CA PHE A 124 14.14 2.08 9.86
C PHE A 124 15.04 2.38 8.66
N ALA A 125 15.84 3.45 8.75
CA ALA A 125 16.75 3.89 7.68
C ALA A 125 17.72 2.77 7.24
N SER A 126 18.26 2.00 8.19
CA SER A 126 19.19 0.90 7.90
C SER A 126 18.53 -0.24 7.15
N GLU A 127 17.27 -0.57 7.47
CA GLU A 127 16.49 -1.59 6.78
C GLU A 127 16.12 -1.13 5.36
N ILE A 128 15.76 0.13 5.19
CA ILE A 128 15.50 0.74 3.87
C ILE A 128 16.75 0.70 2.99
N GLU A 129 17.91 1.10 3.53
CA GLU A 129 19.19 1.09 2.82
C GLU A 129 19.61 -0.34 2.44
N ARG A 130 19.52 -1.28 3.39
CA ARG A 130 19.88 -2.70 3.17
C ARG A 130 19.05 -3.35 2.07
N ASN A 131 17.79 -2.95 1.94
CA ASN A 131 16.87 -3.47 0.92
C ASN A 131 16.86 -2.61 -0.37
N PHE A 132 17.74 -1.61 -0.49
CA PHE A 132 17.90 -0.75 -1.67
C PHE A 132 16.64 0.07 -2.04
N TYR A 133 15.86 0.52 -1.05
CA TYR A 133 14.65 1.32 -1.27
C TYR A 133 14.79 2.80 -0.86
N THR A 134 16.01 3.29 -0.68
CA THR A 134 16.26 4.66 -0.20
C THR A 134 15.67 5.71 -1.13
N GLU A 135 15.80 5.55 -2.44
CA GLU A 135 15.32 6.55 -3.39
C GLU A 135 13.80 6.51 -3.52
N GLU A 136 13.21 5.32 -3.57
CA GLU A 136 11.76 5.07 -3.61
C GLU A 136 11.07 5.67 -2.38
N ALA A 137 11.67 5.48 -1.19
CA ALA A 137 11.14 6.04 0.05
C ALA A 137 11.13 7.56 0.02
N LEU A 138 12.21 8.19 -0.45
CA LEU A 138 12.30 9.65 -0.55
C LEU A 138 11.34 10.21 -1.61
N ARG A 139 11.24 9.57 -2.79
CA ARG A 139 10.28 9.98 -3.84
C ARG A 139 8.84 9.85 -3.38
N ALA A 140 8.48 8.74 -2.75
CA ALA A 140 7.15 8.56 -2.18
C ALA A 140 6.86 9.61 -1.10
N TYR A 141 7.83 9.89 -0.21
CA TYR A 141 7.65 10.94 0.78
C TYR A 141 7.40 12.31 0.14
N GLU A 142 8.19 12.68 -0.88
CA GLU A 142 8.03 13.92 -1.63
C GLU A 142 6.62 14.03 -2.21
N ILE A 143 6.20 13.07 -3.04
CA ILE A 143 4.86 13.03 -3.67
C ILE A 143 3.75 13.21 -2.65
N TRP A 144 3.82 12.50 -1.52
CA TRP A 144 2.75 12.48 -0.53
C TRP A 144 2.78 13.67 0.44
N SER A 145 3.95 14.31 0.61
CA SER A 145 4.12 15.49 1.49
C SER A 145 3.67 16.82 0.86
N HIS A 146 3.44 16.87 -0.46
CA HIS A 146 2.93 18.06 -1.16
C HIS A 146 1.43 18.35 -0.95
N SER A 147 0.81 17.78 0.09
CA SER A 147 -0.65 17.79 0.32
C SER A 147 -1.16 18.69 1.45
#